data_AF-A0A0R1UL09-F1
#
_entry.id   AF-A0A0R1UL09-F1
#
_cell.length_a   1.000
_cell.length_b   1.000
_cell.length_c   1.000
_cell.angle_alpha   90.00
_cell.angle_beta   90.00
_cell.angle_gamma   90.00
#
_symmetry.space_group_name_H-M   'P 1'
#
loop_
_entity.id
_entity.type
_entity.pdbx_description
1 polymer ?
#
loop_
_entity_poly.entity_id
_entity_poly.type
_entity_poly.pdbx_seq_one_letter_code
_entity_poly.pdbx_strand_id
1 'polypeptide(L)'
;MPKAKRSVEEIKQDLKQEIIRLGIQDNPSRTVYQKEYQRGVAPSPNGALKVTGMKWQELMHELGFDYDGKKNISNNAKRESAKLSMRREKGLRLTNPDNLRYVVDEALKLINEKKINDAVTFEKMVNLNLDTTYQTLSKHGYSFEKFKELYAQKYGYKIRSGKWGDKSNIELFNMAAKYMKKNNLTNLRQYDTSIDRDAMPSSRVLTRRLGLTYPELSQQLKSVLS
;
A
#
# COMPACT_ATOMS: atom_id res chain seq x y z
N MET A 1 -12.42 30.96 -24.04
CA MET A 1 -13.24 31.46 -22.92
C MET A 1 -12.61 31.03 -21.60
N PRO A 2 -12.07 31.93 -20.77
CA PRO A 2 -11.65 31.56 -19.42
C PRO A 2 -12.89 31.20 -18.60
N LYS A 3 -12.94 29.98 -18.03
CA LYS A 3 -14.04 29.57 -17.14
C LYS A 3 -14.10 30.54 -15.96
N ALA A 4 -15.25 31.20 -15.76
CA ALA A 4 -15.51 31.99 -14.57
C ALA A 4 -15.18 31.14 -13.33
N LYS A 5 -14.40 31.69 -12.39
CA LYS A 5 -14.13 31.03 -11.11
C LYS A 5 -15.46 30.91 -10.38
N ARG A 6 -15.96 29.68 -10.20
CA ARG A 6 -17.15 29.41 -9.37
C ARG A 6 -16.96 30.03 -7.99
N SER A 7 -18.00 30.66 -7.46
CA SER A 7 -17.96 31.25 -6.12
C SER A 7 -17.88 30.16 -5.04
N VAL A 8 -17.47 30.55 -3.83
CA VAL A 8 -17.38 29.62 -2.70
C VAL A 8 -18.76 29.05 -2.37
N GLU A 9 -19.79 29.89 -2.48
CA GLU A 9 -21.20 29.60 -2.20
C GLU A 9 -21.78 28.63 -3.23
N GLU A 10 -21.46 28.80 -4.51
CA GLU A 10 -21.86 27.86 -5.58
C GLU A 10 -21.26 26.47 -5.32
N ILE A 11 -19.99 26.40 -4.92
CA ILE A 11 -19.33 25.13 -4.62
C ILE A 11 -19.96 24.44 -3.39
N LYS A 12 -20.30 25.21 -2.35
CA LYS A 12 -21.01 24.70 -1.17
C LYS A 12 -22.38 24.13 -1.57
N GLN A 13 -23.12 24.84 -2.42
CA GLN A 13 -24.44 24.41 -2.87
C GLN A 13 -24.37 23.16 -3.75
N ASP A 14 -23.46 23.11 -4.73
CA ASP A 14 -23.25 21.95 -5.59
C ASP A 14 -22.86 20.71 -4.76
N LEU A 15 -21.99 20.89 -3.75
CA LEU A 15 -21.58 19.83 -2.83
C LEU A 15 -22.76 19.30 -2.02
N LYS A 16 -23.62 20.19 -1.51
CA LYS A 16 -24.83 19.84 -0.74
C LYS A 16 -25.82 19.04 -1.59
N GLN A 17 -26.08 19.48 -2.82
CA GLN A 17 -26.98 18.77 -3.74
C GLN A 17 -26.45 17.39 -4.10
N GLU A 18 -25.13 17.26 -4.31
CA GLU A 18 -24.54 15.96 -4.61
C GLU A 18 -24.59 15.00 -3.42
N ILE A 19 -24.40 15.49 -2.19
CA ILE A 19 -24.60 14.69 -0.96
C ILE A 19 -26.04 14.16 -0.86
N ILE A 20 -27.03 15.00 -1.19
CA ILE A 20 -28.45 14.61 -1.21
C ILE A 20 -28.72 13.59 -2.31
N ARG A 21 -28.20 13.82 -3.53
CA ARG A 21 -28.33 12.91 -4.68
C ARG A 21 -27.75 11.52 -4.36
N LEU A 22 -26.64 11.48 -3.64
CA LEU A 22 -25.98 10.24 -3.23
C LEU A 22 -26.70 9.51 -2.09
N GLY A 23 -27.68 10.13 -1.43
CA GLY A 23 -28.40 9.49 -0.32
C GLY A 23 -27.53 9.31 0.93
N ILE A 24 -26.51 10.15 1.13
CA ILE A 24 -25.55 10.04 2.24
C ILE A 24 -25.72 11.12 3.31
N GLN A 25 -26.90 11.76 3.40
CA GLN A 25 -27.17 12.87 4.33
C GLN A 25 -26.96 12.50 5.80
N ASP A 26 -27.31 11.28 6.19
CA ASP A 26 -27.17 10.78 7.57
C ASP A 26 -25.72 10.45 7.93
N ASN A 27 -24.85 10.33 6.92
CA ASN A 27 -23.44 10.07 7.10
C ASN A 27 -22.62 10.50 5.87
N PRO A 28 -22.37 11.81 5.68
CA PRO A 28 -21.73 12.34 4.47
C PRO A 28 -20.23 12.12 4.51
N SER A 29 -19.82 10.85 4.45
CA SER A 29 -18.43 10.41 4.46
C SER A 29 -17.69 10.90 3.22
N ARG A 30 -16.56 11.58 3.44
CA ARG A 30 -15.66 12.03 2.36
C ARG A 30 -15.29 10.90 1.42
N THR A 31 -15.04 9.71 1.95
CA THR A 31 -14.62 8.55 1.15
C THR A 31 -15.75 8.03 0.27
N VAL A 32 -16.98 7.98 0.80
CA VAL A 32 -18.16 7.57 0.04
C VAL A 32 -18.43 8.57 -1.07
N TYR A 33 -18.44 9.87 -0.74
CA TYR A 33 -18.58 10.94 -1.71
C TYR A 33 -17.50 10.86 -2.80
N GLN A 34 -16.22 10.69 -2.44
CA GLN A 34 -15.10 10.64 -3.39
C GLN A 34 -15.21 9.51 -4.41
N LYS A 35 -15.86 8.40 -4.06
CA LYS A 35 -16.06 7.25 -4.94
C LYS A 35 -17.22 7.46 -5.90
N GLU A 36 -18.32 8.02 -5.41
CA GLU A 36 -19.61 8.01 -6.11
C GLU A 36 -19.97 9.37 -6.75
N TYR A 37 -19.22 10.44 -6.48
CA TYR A 37 -19.55 11.76 -7.02
C TYR A 37 -19.41 11.84 -8.54
N GLN A 38 -20.29 12.62 -9.17
CA GLN A 38 -20.25 12.87 -10.60
C GLN A 38 -19.15 13.85 -10.97
N ARG A 39 -18.04 13.30 -11.48
CA ARG A 39 -16.89 14.10 -11.96
C ARG A 39 -17.31 15.07 -13.07
N GLY A 40 -16.95 16.33 -12.92
CA GLY A 40 -17.23 17.39 -13.90
C GLY A 40 -18.58 18.10 -13.69
N VAL A 41 -19.49 17.50 -12.91
CA VAL A 41 -20.77 18.10 -12.52
C VAL A 41 -20.65 18.64 -11.09
N ALA A 42 -20.30 17.76 -10.15
CA ALA A 42 -20.12 18.09 -8.74
C ALA A 42 -18.66 18.40 -8.38
N PRO A 43 -18.40 19.24 -7.36
CA PRO A 43 -17.06 19.53 -6.90
C PRO A 43 -16.43 18.28 -6.28
N SER A 44 -15.14 18.06 -6.58
CA SER A 44 -14.36 17.05 -5.88
C SER A 44 -14.18 17.45 -4.41
N PRO A 45 -14.05 16.48 -3.48
CA PRO A 45 -13.78 16.77 -2.08
C PRO A 45 -12.57 17.68 -1.87
N ASN A 46 -11.44 17.37 -2.52
CA ASN A 46 -10.23 18.18 -2.39
C ASN A 46 -10.41 19.59 -2.96
N GLY A 47 -11.16 19.72 -4.06
CA GLY A 47 -11.50 21.01 -4.64
C GLY A 47 -12.34 21.86 -3.69
N ALA A 48 -13.39 21.29 -3.12
CA ALA A 48 -14.25 21.97 -2.15
C ALA A 48 -13.46 22.43 -0.92
N LEU A 49 -12.64 21.55 -0.32
CA LEU A 49 -11.80 21.88 0.84
C LEU A 49 -10.79 22.98 0.54
N LYS A 50 -10.19 22.98 -0.66
CA LYS A 50 -9.22 24.00 -1.06
C LYS A 50 -9.87 25.37 -1.24
N VAL A 51 -11.10 25.42 -1.75
CA VAL A 51 -11.81 26.66 -2.00
C VAL A 51 -12.42 27.23 -0.73
N THR A 52 -12.94 26.38 0.16
CA THR A 52 -13.56 26.83 1.41
C THR A 52 -12.54 27.03 2.54
N GLY A 53 -11.36 26.42 2.47
CA GLY A 53 -10.37 26.41 3.54
C GLY A 53 -10.80 25.60 4.79
N MET A 54 -11.96 24.96 4.75
CA MET A 54 -12.55 24.21 5.87
C MET A 54 -12.08 22.76 5.86
N LYS A 55 -12.08 22.11 7.04
CA LYS A 55 -11.99 20.64 7.10
C LYS A 55 -13.30 20.01 6.68
N TRP A 56 -13.27 18.77 6.21
CA TRP A 56 -14.48 18.08 5.72
C TRP A 56 -15.61 18.07 6.75
N GLN A 57 -15.31 17.81 8.02
CA GLN A 57 -16.30 17.81 9.07
C GLN A 57 -16.94 19.19 9.29
N GLU A 58 -16.12 20.24 9.37
CA GLU A 58 -16.60 21.62 9.49
C GLU A 58 -17.48 22.00 8.29
N LEU A 59 -17.07 21.59 7.08
CA LEU A 59 -17.85 21.81 5.87
C LEU A 59 -19.18 21.05 5.88
N MET A 60 -19.25 19.83 6.41
CA MET A 60 -20.53 19.10 6.51
C MET A 60 -21.49 19.77 7.50
N HIS A 61 -20.99 20.24 8.65
CA HIS A 61 -21.79 21.00 9.61
C HIS A 61 -22.29 22.32 9.03
N GLU A 62 -21.42 23.05 8.33
CA GLU A 62 -21.76 24.28 7.60
C GLU A 62 -22.88 24.05 6.58
N LEU A 63 -22.88 22.90 5.89
CA LEU A 63 -23.92 22.53 4.93
C LEU A 63 -25.23 22.03 5.59
N GLY A 64 -25.24 21.90 6.92
CA GLY A 64 -26.40 21.47 7.70
C GLY A 64 -26.49 19.95 7.91
N PHE A 65 -25.40 19.21 7.75
CA PHE A 65 -25.35 17.77 8.01
C PHE A 65 -24.68 17.46 9.35
N ASP A 66 -25.27 16.55 10.11
CA ASP A 66 -24.67 16.06 11.35
C ASP A 66 -23.63 14.97 11.02
N TYR A 67 -22.37 15.38 10.87
CA TYR A 67 -21.27 14.48 10.53
C TYR A 67 -20.21 14.45 11.63
N ASP A 68 -20.11 13.32 12.31
CA ASP A 68 -19.02 13.06 13.25
C ASP A 68 -17.96 12.15 12.60
N GLY A 69 -16.83 12.76 12.22
CA GLY A 69 -15.69 12.05 11.64
C GLY A 69 -15.09 11.00 12.58
N LYS A 70 -15.20 11.17 13.91
CA LYS A 70 -14.65 10.24 14.91
C LYS A 70 -15.54 9.02 15.11
N LYS A 71 -16.87 9.19 15.12
CA LYS A 71 -17.84 8.07 15.13
C LYS A 71 -17.72 7.20 13.88
N ASN A 72 -17.34 7.77 12.74
CA ASN A 72 -17.14 6.99 11.51
C ASN A 72 -15.89 6.11 11.52
N ILE A 73 -14.78 6.59 12.09
CA ILE A 73 -13.57 5.78 12.26
C ILE A 73 -13.85 4.62 13.22
N SER A 74 -14.55 4.87 14.32
CA SER A 74 -14.92 3.83 15.28
C SER A 74 -15.97 2.86 14.72
N ASN A 75 -16.97 3.33 13.98
CA ASN A 75 -17.98 2.48 13.34
C ASN A 75 -17.41 1.66 12.17
N ASN A 76 -16.42 2.18 11.44
CA ASN A 76 -15.75 1.42 10.39
C ASN A 76 -14.83 0.35 11.00
N ALA A 77 -14.09 0.68 12.06
CA ALA A 77 -13.32 -0.30 12.82
C ALA A 77 -14.23 -1.37 13.46
N LYS A 78 -15.39 -0.98 14.00
CA LYS A 78 -16.38 -1.87 14.64
C LYS A 78 -17.16 -2.70 13.62
N ARG A 79 -17.47 -2.18 12.43
CA ARG A 79 -18.06 -2.93 11.31
C ARG A 79 -17.06 -3.91 10.69
N GLU A 80 -15.79 -3.53 10.55
CA GLU A 80 -14.74 -4.45 10.09
C GLU A 80 -14.47 -5.52 11.15
N SER A 81 -14.46 -5.17 12.44
CA SER A 81 -14.34 -6.14 13.55
C SER A 81 -15.57 -7.05 13.65
N ALA A 82 -16.78 -6.54 13.42
CA ALA A 82 -18.03 -7.31 13.44
C ALA A 82 -18.22 -8.18 12.20
N LYS A 83 -17.72 -7.75 11.02
CA LYS A 83 -17.60 -8.62 9.84
C LYS A 83 -16.54 -9.71 10.06
N LEU A 84 -15.44 -9.38 10.73
CA LEU A 84 -14.40 -10.33 11.10
C LEU A 84 -14.92 -11.35 12.14
N SER A 85 -15.77 -10.92 13.08
CA SER A 85 -16.36 -11.81 14.10
C SER A 85 -17.52 -12.65 13.55
N MET A 86 -18.36 -12.13 12.65
CA MET A 86 -19.37 -12.93 11.94
C MET A 86 -18.78 -13.94 10.95
N ARG A 87 -17.60 -13.66 10.35
CA ARG A 87 -16.95 -14.55 9.36
C ARG A 87 -16.15 -15.70 9.97
N ARG A 88 -15.78 -15.61 11.26
CA ARG A 88 -15.22 -16.75 12.01
C ARG A 88 -16.24 -17.86 12.21
N GLU A 89 -17.53 -17.56 12.11
CA GLU A 89 -18.59 -18.56 12.12
C GLU A 89 -19.01 -18.90 10.67
N LYS A 90 -18.36 -19.94 10.12
CA LYS A 90 -18.61 -20.68 8.86
C LYS A 90 -17.69 -20.29 7.69
N GLY A 91 -16.79 -21.23 7.38
CA GLY A 91 -15.75 -21.18 6.36
C GLY A 91 -16.21 -20.61 5.01
N LEU A 92 -15.47 -19.58 4.57
CA LEU A 92 -15.63 -18.97 3.26
C LEU A 92 -15.49 -20.06 2.17
N ARG A 93 -16.55 -20.30 1.40
CA ARG A 93 -16.51 -21.27 0.29
C ARG A 93 -15.73 -20.65 -0.87
N LEU A 94 -14.50 -21.13 -1.10
CA LEU A 94 -13.65 -20.69 -2.21
C LEU A 94 -14.07 -21.27 -3.58
N THR A 95 -15.07 -22.14 -3.62
CA THR A 95 -15.75 -22.50 -4.86
C THR A 95 -16.57 -21.35 -5.44
N ASN A 96 -16.93 -20.35 -4.63
CA ASN A 96 -17.51 -19.10 -5.13
C ASN A 96 -16.38 -18.21 -5.70
N PRO A 97 -16.44 -17.81 -6.99
CA PRO A 97 -15.40 -17.01 -7.63
C PRO A 97 -15.15 -15.65 -6.97
N ASP A 98 -16.18 -14.98 -6.43
CA ASP A 98 -16.05 -13.68 -5.78
C ASP A 98 -15.31 -13.81 -4.44
N ASN A 99 -15.60 -14.87 -3.69
CA ASN A 99 -14.88 -15.20 -2.46
C ASN A 99 -13.40 -15.50 -2.75
N LEU A 100 -13.13 -16.30 -3.78
CA LEU A 100 -11.77 -16.62 -4.20
C LEU A 100 -11.00 -15.36 -4.62
N ARG A 101 -11.63 -14.51 -5.44
CA ARG A 101 -11.05 -13.24 -5.87
C ARG A 101 -10.74 -12.32 -4.68
N TYR A 102 -11.68 -12.20 -3.74
CA TYR A 102 -11.50 -11.42 -2.53
C TYR A 102 -10.29 -11.92 -1.72
N VAL A 103 -10.20 -13.23 -1.46
CA VAL A 103 -9.10 -13.80 -0.67
C VAL A 103 -7.75 -13.63 -1.39
N VAL A 104 -7.71 -13.77 -2.72
CA VAL A 104 -6.52 -13.50 -3.53
C VAL A 104 -6.10 -12.02 -3.41
N ASP A 105 -7.06 -11.11 -3.47
CA ASP A 105 -6.79 -9.68 -3.32
C ASP A 105 -6.26 -9.31 -1.92
N GLU A 106 -6.79 -9.92 -0.87
CA GLU A 106 -6.30 -9.77 0.51
C GLU A 106 -4.90 -10.37 0.68
N ALA A 107 -4.64 -11.54 0.11
CA ALA A 107 -3.30 -12.14 0.12
C ALA A 107 -2.27 -11.23 -0.58
N LEU A 108 -2.63 -10.58 -1.68
CA LEU A 108 -1.77 -9.60 -2.37
C LEU A 108 -1.51 -8.35 -1.52
N LYS A 109 -2.49 -7.88 -0.74
CA LYS A 109 -2.28 -6.77 0.21
C LYS A 109 -1.34 -7.19 1.33
N LEU A 110 -1.54 -8.39 1.88
CA LEU A 110 -0.72 -8.95 2.94
C LEU A 110 0.76 -9.04 2.54
N ILE A 111 1.03 -9.48 1.30
CA ILE A 111 2.38 -9.47 0.74
C ILE A 111 2.98 -8.06 0.75
N ASN A 112 2.23 -7.05 0.29
CA ASN A 112 2.73 -5.68 0.20
C ASN A 112 2.97 -5.05 1.58
N GLU A 113 2.05 -5.26 2.51
CA GLU A 113 2.09 -4.68 3.86
C GLU A 113 3.20 -5.29 4.71
N LYS A 114 3.35 -6.62 4.65
CA LYS A 114 4.33 -7.37 5.44
C LYS A 114 5.66 -7.58 4.72
N LYS A 115 5.81 -7.04 3.50
CA LYS A 115 7.01 -7.18 2.65
C LYS A 115 7.46 -8.63 2.46
N ILE A 116 6.49 -9.51 2.24
CA ILE A 116 6.71 -10.95 2.10
C ILE A 116 7.40 -11.25 0.77
N ASN A 117 8.45 -12.05 0.79
CA ASN A 117 9.24 -12.34 -0.40
C ASN A 117 9.58 -13.83 -0.60
N ASP A 118 9.16 -14.69 0.33
CA ASP A 118 9.36 -16.13 0.31
C ASP A 118 8.06 -16.89 0.63
N ALA A 119 7.98 -18.14 0.16
CA ALA A 119 6.77 -18.94 0.26
C ALA A 119 6.45 -19.39 1.70
N VAL A 120 7.46 -19.60 2.54
CA VAL A 120 7.28 -20.09 3.92
C VAL A 120 6.65 -19.00 4.78
N THR A 121 7.17 -17.78 4.69
CA THR A 121 6.58 -16.61 5.36
C THR A 121 5.19 -16.34 4.79
N PHE A 122 5.00 -16.45 3.47
CA PHE A 122 3.69 -16.27 2.87
C PHE A 122 2.65 -17.26 3.41
N GLU A 123 2.97 -18.54 3.44
CA GLU A 123 2.10 -19.59 3.98
C GLU A 123 1.72 -19.30 5.44
N LYS A 124 2.72 -19.00 6.28
CA LYS A 124 2.48 -18.66 7.68
C LYS A 124 1.54 -17.45 7.81
N MET A 125 1.76 -16.41 7.01
CA MET A 125 0.95 -15.19 7.08
C MET A 125 -0.47 -15.42 6.55
N VAL A 126 -0.65 -16.18 5.46
CA VAL A 126 -1.98 -16.56 4.96
C VAL A 126 -2.77 -17.31 6.02
N ASN A 127 -2.18 -18.37 6.59
CA ASN A 127 -2.85 -19.22 7.58
C ASN A 127 -3.20 -18.46 8.87
N LEU A 128 -2.47 -17.38 9.20
CA LEU A 128 -2.74 -16.55 10.38
C LEU A 128 -3.70 -15.39 10.14
N ASN A 129 -3.77 -14.85 8.92
CA ASN A 129 -4.46 -13.58 8.66
C ASN A 129 -5.67 -13.72 7.74
N LEU A 130 -5.83 -14.84 7.04
CA LEU A 130 -6.93 -15.06 6.09
C LEU A 130 -7.80 -16.24 6.54
N ASP A 131 -9.08 -16.20 6.15
CA ASP A 131 -10.05 -17.29 6.38
C ASP A 131 -9.84 -18.48 5.41
N THR A 132 -8.58 -18.81 5.12
CA THR A 132 -8.18 -19.94 4.29
C THR A 132 -6.74 -20.37 4.60
N THR A 133 -6.30 -21.46 3.97
CA THR A 133 -4.92 -21.90 4.01
C THR A 133 -4.23 -21.73 2.67
N TYR A 134 -2.90 -21.59 2.70
CA TYR A 134 -2.10 -21.60 1.48
C TYR A 134 -2.27 -22.89 0.66
N GLN A 135 -2.45 -24.03 1.34
CA GLN A 135 -2.76 -25.31 0.69
C GLN A 135 -4.07 -25.24 -0.10
N THR A 136 -5.10 -24.59 0.43
CA THR A 136 -6.40 -24.44 -0.26
C THR A 136 -6.26 -23.53 -1.47
N LEU A 137 -5.59 -22.39 -1.33
CA LEU A 137 -5.28 -21.50 -2.46
C LEU A 137 -4.50 -22.21 -3.56
N SER A 138 -3.53 -23.05 -3.19
CA SER A 138 -2.74 -23.86 -4.12
C SER A 138 -3.61 -24.84 -4.90
N LYS A 139 -4.60 -25.49 -4.26
CA LYS A 139 -5.58 -26.35 -4.94
C LYS A 139 -6.42 -25.59 -5.97
N HIS A 140 -6.63 -24.29 -5.77
CA HIS A 140 -7.30 -23.39 -6.72
C HIS A 140 -6.33 -22.77 -7.75
N GLY A 141 -5.08 -23.24 -7.85
CA GLY A 141 -4.10 -22.78 -8.83
C GLY A 141 -3.25 -21.58 -8.40
N TYR A 142 -3.35 -21.14 -7.14
CA TYR A 142 -2.61 -19.99 -6.63
C TYR A 142 -1.38 -20.41 -5.81
N SER A 143 -0.32 -20.80 -6.52
CA SER A 143 1.01 -20.97 -5.91
C SER A 143 1.63 -19.62 -5.54
N PHE A 144 2.69 -19.62 -4.73
CA PHE A 144 3.44 -18.39 -4.43
C PHE A 144 4.02 -17.74 -5.69
N GLU A 145 4.47 -18.54 -6.67
CA GLU A 145 4.88 -18.03 -7.99
C GLU A 145 3.73 -17.29 -8.68
N LYS A 146 2.52 -17.86 -8.65
CA LYS A 146 1.33 -17.20 -9.20
C LYS A 146 1.03 -15.88 -8.48
N PHE A 147 1.19 -15.85 -7.16
CA PHE A 147 1.06 -14.61 -6.41
C PHE A 147 2.12 -13.57 -6.78
N LYS A 148 3.36 -13.95 -7.07
CA LYS A 148 4.39 -13.00 -7.56
C LYS A 148 4.00 -12.38 -8.92
N GLU A 149 3.43 -13.17 -9.82
CA GLU A 149 2.91 -12.66 -11.10
C GLU A 149 1.79 -11.63 -10.89
N LEU A 150 0.76 -12.03 -10.13
CA LEU A 150 -0.41 -11.18 -9.85
C LEU A 150 -0.01 -9.91 -9.10
N TYR A 151 0.97 -10.02 -8.20
CA TYR A 151 1.53 -8.90 -7.49
C TYR A 151 2.23 -7.90 -8.42
N ALA A 152 3.05 -8.41 -9.35
CA ALA A 152 3.70 -7.56 -10.35
C ALA A 152 2.69 -6.86 -11.27
N GLN A 153 1.60 -7.55 -11.65
CA GLN A 153 0.50 -6.95 -12.42
C GLN A 153 -0.24 -5.86 -11.64
N LYS A 154 -0.51 -6.09 -10.35
CA LYS A 154 -1.28 -5.17 -9.50
C LYS A 154 -0.49 -3.94 -9.07
N TYR A 155 0.78 -4.11 -8.73
CA TYR A 155 1.59 -3.05 -8.11
C TYR A 155 2.72 -2.53 -8.99
N GLY A 156 3.01 -3.17 -10.14
CA GLY A 156 4.04 -2.72 -11.07
C GLY A 156 5.48 -3.07 -10.68
N TYR A 157 5.70 -3.86 -9.62
CA TYR A 157 7.03 -4.33 -9.21
C TYR A 157 7.06 -5.82 -8.89
N LYS A 158 8.15 -6.47 -9.28
CA LYS A 158 8.38 -7.90 -9.06
C LYS A 158 8.90 -8.15 -7.65
N ILE A 159 8.29 -9.10 -6.96
CA ILE A 159 8.83 -9.66 -5.71
C ILE A 159 10.10 -10.44 -6.06
N ARG A 160 11.19 -10.11 -5.39
CA ARG A 160 12.46 -10.85 -5.51
C ARG A 160 12.61 -11.74 -4.30
N SER A 161 13.05 -12.98 -4.49
CA SER A 161 13.25 -13.90 -3.37
C SER A 161 14.59 -13.67 -2.64
N GLY A 162 14.65 -14.17 -1.41
CA GLY A 162 15.85 -14.17 -0.57
C GLY A 162 15.93 -12.98 0.39
N LYS A 163 16.93 -13.01 1.27
CA LYS A 163 17.09 -12.08 2.41
C LYS A 163 16.95 -10.59 2.07
N TRP A 164 17.38 -10.20 0.88
CA TRP A 164 17.40 -8.81 0.41
C TRP A 164 16.31 -8.53 -0.64
N GLY A 165 15.34 -9.43 -0.75
CA GLY A 165 14.30 -9.45 -1.78
C GLY A 165 13.29 -8.32 -1.67
N ASP A 166 13.03 -7.88 -0.44
CA ASP A 166 12.19 -6.75 -0.07
C ASP A 166 12.81 -5.39 -0.44
N LYS A 167 14.14 -5.33 -0.59
CA LYS A 167 14.87 -4.07 -0.85
C LYS A 167 15.04 -3.82 -2.33
N SER A 168 14.89 -2.57 -2.74
CA SER A 168 15.24 -2.09 -4.08
C SER A 168 16.77 -2.07 -4.27
N ASN A 169 17.20 -2.00 -5.53
CA ASN A 169 18.62 -1.90 -5.87
C ASN A 169 19.26 -0.63 -5.32
N ILE A 170 18.54 0.50 -5.36
CA ILE A 170 18.97 1.78 -4.81
C ILE A 170 19.10 1.70 -3.28
N GLU A 171 18.16 1.06 -2.60
CA GLU A 171 18.26 0.86 -1.14
C GLU A 171 19.48 0.01 -0.77
N LEU A 172 19.74 -1.08 -1.48
CA LEU A 172 20.91 -1.92 -1.21
C LEU A 172 22.23 -1.19 -1.44
N PHE A 173 22.33 -0.41 -2.51
CA PHE A 173 23.50 0.45 -2.76
C PHE A 173 23.67 1.48 -1.64
N ASN A 174 22.60 2.17 -1.26
CA ASN A 174 22.62 3.18 -0.22
C ASN A 174 22.94 2.61 1.16
N MET A 175 22.50 1.38 1.47
CA MET A 175 22.89 0.67 2.68
C MET A 175 24.41 0.51 2.74
N ALA A 176 25.01 -0.03 1.67
CA ALA A 176 26.46 -0.23 1.60
C ALA A 176 27.23 1.09 1.70
N ALA A 177 26.83 2.11 0.92
CA ALA A 177 27.46 3.42 0.94
C ALA A 177 27.41 4.09 2.32
N LYS A 178 26.24 4.07 2.99
CA LYS A 178 26.07 4.61 4.34
C LYS A 178 26.93 3.87 5.36
N TYR A 179 27.01 2.54 5.27
CA TYR A 179 27.84 1.75 6.16
C TYR A 179 29.33 2.05 5.97
N MET A 180 29.80 2.12 4.72
CA MET A 180 31.19 2.48 4.42
C MET A 180 31.54 3.87 4.95
N LYS A 181 30.66 4.86 4.73
CA LYS A 181 30.86 6.22 5.23
C LYS A 181 30.89 6.28 6.76
N LYS A 182 29.94 5.61 7.42
CA LYS A 182 29.86 5.58 8.90
C LYS A 182 31.10 4.96 9.54
N ASN A 183 31.69 3.96 8.89
CA ASN A 183 32.84 3.21 9.42
C ASN A 183 34.18 3.63 8.78
N ASN A 184 34.22 4.74 8.03
CA ASN A 184 35.42 5.25 7.36
C ASN A 184 36.12 4.21 6.45
N LEU A 185 35.35 3.39 5.76
CA LEU A 185 35.86 2.35 4.86
C LEU A 185 36.10 2.94 3.47
N THR A 186 37.26 2.65 2.87
CA THR A 186 37.68 3.24 1.59
C THR A 186 37.55 2.29 0.41
N ASN A 187 37.28 1.00 0.66
CA ASN A 187 37.18 -0.01 -0.39
C ASN A 187 36.25 -1.18 -0.03
N LEU A 188 35.80 -1.91 -1.06
CA LEU A 188 34.88 -3.04 -0.93
C LEU A 188 35.44 -4.21 -0.12
N ARG A 189 36.77 -4.41 -0.10
CA ARG A 189 37.38 -5.48 0.69
C ARG A 189 37.22 -5.21 2.19
N GLN A 190 37.48 -3.98 2.62
CA GLN A 190 37.23 -3.55 4.00
C GLN A 190 35.75 -3.67 4.36
N TYR A 191 34.86 -3.32 3.44
CA TYR A 191 33.43 -3.51 3.60
C TYR A 191 33.08 -4.98 3.85
N ASP A 192 33.45 -5.91 2.96
CA ASP A 192 33.09 -7.32 3.10
C ASP A 192 33.64 -7.99 4.38
N THR A 193 34.82 -7.56 4.85
CA THR A 193 35.42 -8.08 6.08
C THR A 193 34.76 -7.51 7.34
N SER A 194 34.19 -6.31 7.29
CA SER A 194 33.65 -5.61 8.47
C SER A 194 32.14 -5.77 8.66
N ILE A 195 31.40 -6.19 7.64
CA ILE A 195 29.96 -6.33 7.74
C ILE A 195 29.53 -7.53 8.59
N ASP A 196 28.48 -7.33 9.38
CA ASP A 196 27.62 -8.43 9.80
C ASP A 196 26.76 -8.87 8.60
N ARG A 197 26.95 -10.12 8.15
CA ARG A 197 26.24 -10.70 7.00
C ARG A 197 24.74 -10.80 7.26
N ASP A 198 24.31 -10.71 8.52
CA ASP A 198 22.91 -10.70 8.85
C ASP A 198 22.23 -9.34 8.73
N ALA A 199 22.99 -8.27 8.94
CA ALA A 199 22.50 -6.90 8.85
C ALA A 199 22.82 -6.22 7.50
N MET A 200 23.84 -6.70 6.77
CA MET A 200 24.36 -6.03 5.58
C MET A 200 24.59 -6.99 4.40
N PRO A 201 24.26 -6.57 3.15
CA PRO A 201 24.51 -7.39 1.96
C PRO A 201 26.00 -7.43 1.60
N SER A 202 26.53 -8.60 1.27
CA SER A 202 27.91 -8.70 0.76
C SER A 202 28.07 -8.06 -0.62
N SER A 203 29.31 -7.73 -1.00
CA SER A 203 29.63 -7.23 -2.34
C SER A 203 29.16 -8.19 -3.45
N ARG A 204 29.18 -9.51 -3.20
CA ARG A 204 28.64 -10.52 -4.14
C ARG A 204 27.13 -10.40 -4.31
N VAL A 205 26.39 -10.09 -3.25
CA VAL A 205 24.95 -9.82 -3.35
C VAL A 205 24.72 -8.53 -4.14
N LEU A 206 25.48 -7.47 -3.82
CA LEU A 206 25.37 -6.16 -4.46
C LEU A 206 25.65 -6.24 -5.96
N THR A 207 26.79 -6.79 -6.38
CA THR A 207 27.17 -6.99 -7.78
C THR A 207 26.09 -7.74 -8.57
N ARG A 208 25.64 -8.89 -8.07
CA ARG A 208 24.56 -9.67 -8.70
C ARG A 208 23.25 -8.90 -8.81
N ARG A 209 22.87 -8.16 -7.76
CA ARG A 209 21.59 -7.43 -7.69
C ARG A 209 21.58 -6.17 -8.55
N LEU A 210 22.70 -5.47 -8.59
CA LEU A 210 22.89 -4.22 -9.33
C LEU A 210 23.23 -4.48 -10.80
N GLY A 211 23.63 -5.69 -11.17
CA GLY A 211 24.10 -6.00 -12.51
C GLY A 211 25.47 -5.37 -12.81
N LEU A 212 26.31 -5.25 -11.79
CA LEU A 212 27.63 -4.62 -11.86
C LEU A 212 28.73 -5.65 -11.61
N THR A 213 29.85 -5.45 -12.26
CA THR A 213 31.11 -6.12 -11.92
C THR A 213 31.66 -5.58 -10.59
N TYR A 214 32.56 -6.35 -9.96
CA TYR A 214 33.20 -5.93 -8.72
C TYR A 214 33.97 -4.59 -8.85
N PRO A 215 34.75 -4.35 -9.94
CA PRO A 215 35.41 -3.06 -10.16
C PRO A 215 34.42 -1.90 -10.30
N GLU A 216 33.34 -2.06 -11.06
CA GLU A 216 32.32 -1.03 -11.26
C GLU A 216 31.62 -0.67 -9.93
N LEU A 217 31.23 -1.68 -9.15
CA LEU A 217 30.66 -1.44 -7.82
C LEU A 217 31.65 -0.68 -6.92
N SER A 218 32.93 -1.06 -6.93
CA SER A 218 33.95 -0.38 -6.13
C SER A 218 34.13 1.07 -6.56
N GLN A 219 34.11 1.37 -7.85
CA GLN A 219 34.25 2.72 -8.38
C GLN A 219 33.03 3.58 -8.00
N GLN A 220 31.82 3.05 -8.19
CA GLN A 220 30.60 3.75 -7.83
C GLN A 220 30.54 4.07 -6.33
N LEU A 221 30.84 3.11 -5.46
CA LEU A 221 30.86 3.35 -4.02
C LEU A 221 31.94 4.38 -3.62
N LYS A 222 33.13 4.34 -4.23
CA LYS A 222 34.16 5.36 -3.98
C LYS A 222 33.70 6.76 -4.36
N SER A 223 32.98 6.91 -5.48
CA SER A 223 32.51 8.22 -5.94
C SER A 223 31.53 8.90 -5.00
N VAL A 224 30.76 8.15 -4.20
CA VAL A 224 29.82 8.68 -3.20
C VAL A 224 30.41 8.81 -1.79
N LEU A 225 31.63 8.30 -1.59
CA LEU A 225 32.39 8.44 -0.34
C LEU A 225 33.37 9.62 -0.37
N SER A 226 33.64 10.15 -1.57
CA SER A 226 34.43 11.36 -1.82
C SER A 226 33.61 12.61 -1.49
#